data_AF-K6U6U1-F1
#
_entry.id   AF-K6U6U1-F1
#
_cell.length_a   1.000
_cell.length_b   1.000
_cell.length_c   1.000
_cell.angle_alpha   90.00
_cell.angle_beta   90.00
_cell.angle_gamma   90.00
#
_symmetry.space_group_name_H-M   'P 1'
#
loop_
_entity.id
_entity.type
_entity.pdbx_description
1 polymer ?
#
loop_
_entity_poly.entity_id
_entity_poly.type
_entity_poly.pdbx_seq_one_letter_code
_entity_poly.pdbx_strand_id
1 'polypeptide(L)' 'MSNNKSVKKIIKAKIKANKELTEEEKIREKIKYEIAEELGLTDKVKKEGWGGLSSVETGRIGGIMAKRKKNNIK' A
#
# COMPACT_ATOMS: atom_id res chain seq x y z
N MET A 1 6.23 0.93 -23.70
CA MET A 1 6.63 0.87 -22.28
C MET A 1 6.05 2.10 -21.55
N SER A 2 5.53 1.93 -20.34
CA SER A 2 5.12 2.98 -19.37
C SER A 2 3.68 3.51 -19.42
N ASN A 3 2.74 2.77 -18.80
CA ASN A 3 1.40 3.26 -18.45
C ASN A 3 1.33 3.85 -17.01
N ASN A 4 2.40 4.50 -16.54
CA ASN A 4 2.51 5.08 -15.19
C ASN A 4 2.04 6.56 -15.12
N LYS A 5 1.23 7.02 -16.09
CA LYS A 5 0.70 8.39 -16.11
C LYS A 5 -0.61 8.52 -15.30
N SER A 6 -1.33 7.43 -15.07
CA SER A 6 -2.63 7.43 -14.39
C SER A 6 -2.53 7.64 -12.87
N VAL A 7 -1.59 6.96 -12.21
CA VAL A 7 -1.47 6.98 -10.74
C VAL A 7 -1.01 8.34 -10.21
N LYS A 8 -0.02 8.96 -10.88
CA LYS A 8 0.43 10.33 -10.55
C LYS A 8 -0.68 11.37 -10.64
N LYS A 9 -1.61 11.22 -11.61
CA LYS A 9 -2.74 12.16 -11.79
C LYS A 9 -3.77 12.03 -10.68
N ILE A 10 -4.05 10.81 -10.23
CA ILE A 10 -4.97 10.52 -9.11
C ILE A 10 -4.40 11.07 -7.79
N ILE A 11 -3.10 10.86 -7.53
CA ILE A 11 -2.45 11.36 -6.32
C ILE A 11 -2.43 12.90 -6.31
N LYS A 12 -2.07 13.55 -7.44
CA LYS A 12 -2.12 15.02 -7.55
C LYS A 12 -3.54 15.58 -7.35
N ALA A 13 -4.56 14.89 -7.85
CA ALA A 13 -5.95 15.28 -7.66
C ALA A 13 -6.40 15.13 -6.20
N LYS A 14 -5.97 14.06 -5.50
CA LYS A 14 -6.26 13.85 -4.06
C LYS A 14 -5.57 14.89 -3.16
N ILE A 15 -4.30 15.19 -3.40
CA ILE A 15 -3.55 16.22 -2.65
C ILE A 15 -4.16 17.61 -2.89
N LYS A 16 -4.61 17.90 -4.12
CA LYS A 16 -5.27 19.18 -4.48
C LYS A 16 -6.67 19.35 -3.85
N ALA A 17 -7.32 18.26 -3.42
CA ALA A 17 -8.68 18.29 -2.89
C ALA A 17 -8.77 18.47 -1.37
N ASN A 18 -7.65 18.59 -0.64
CA ASN A 18 -7.61 18.74 0.82
C ASN A 18 -8.58 17.80 1.56
N LYS A 19 -8.70 16.56 1.07
CA LYS A 19 -9.57 15.55 1.65
C LYS A 19 -8.76 14.86 2.73
N GLU A 20 -9.11 15.11 3.98
CA GLU A 20 -8.49 14.50 5.15
C GLU A 20 -8.34 12.98 4.92
N LEU A 21 -7.10 12.48 5.06
CA LEU A 21 -6.86 11.04 5.06
C LEU A 21 -7.71 10.47 6.20
N THR A 22 -8.72 9.67 5.87
CA THR A 22 -9.51 8.98 6.90
C THR A 22 -8.58 8.11 7.73
N GLU A 23 -8.91 7.93 9.01
CA GLU A 23 -8.09 7.12 9.94
C GLU A 23 -7.81 5.70 9.40
N GLU A 24 -8.72 5.18 8.58
CA GLU A 24 -8.56 3.93 7.83
C GLU A 24 -7.36 3.90 6.88
N GLU A 25 -6.98 5.04 6.31
CA GLU A 25 -5.89 5.18 5.34
C GLU A 25 -4.54 5.16 6.09
N LYS A 26 -4.44 5.83 7.25
CA LYS A 26 -3.28 5.74 8.16
C LYS A 26 -3.09 4.32 8.71
N ILE A 27 -4.17 3.70 9.16
CA ILE A 27 -4.14 2.31 9.67
C ILE A 27 -3.70 1.37 8.55
N ARG A 28 -4.16 1.58 7.31
CA ARG A 28 -3.72 0.78 6.15
C ARG A 28 -2.24 0.90 5.87
N GLU A 29 -1.68 2.10 5.92
CA GLU A 29 -0.24 2.27 5.73
C GLU A 29 0.55 1.57 6.82
N LYS A 30 0.15 1.71 8.09
CA LYS A 30 0.81 1.05 9.22
C LYS A 30 0.80 -0.47 9.07
N ILE A 31 -0.36 -1.04 8.74
CA ILE A 31 -0.53 -2.48 8.48
C ILE A 31 0.35 -2.96 7.32
N LYS A 32 0.46 -2.19 6.24
CA LYS A 32 1.33 -2.56 5.11
C LYS A 32 2.79 -2.70 5.55
N TYR A 33 3.30 -1.73 6.30
CA TYR A 33 4.67 -1.78 6.80
C TYR A 33 4.88 -2.93 7.81
N GLU A 34 3.91 -3.18 8.67
CA GLU A 34 3.94 -4.31 9.62
C GLU A 34 4.00 -5.66 8.89
N ILE A 35 3.20 -5.84 7.83
CA ILE A 35 3.23 -7.07 7.01
C ILE A 35 4.53 -7.14 6.20
N ALA A 36 5.04 -6.01 5.70
CA ALA A 36 6.34 -5.99 5.02
C ALA A 36 7.47 -6.41 5.97
N GLU A 37 7.38 -6.03 7.25
CA GLU A 37 8.31 -6.45 8.30
C GLU A 37 8.20 -7.94 8.60
N GLU A 38 6.98 -8.46 8.75
CA GLU A 38 6.73 -9.88 8.93
C GLU A 38 7.25 -10.73 7.75
N LEU A 39 7.18 -10.20 6.53
CA LEU A 39 7.68 -10.87 5.32
C LEU A 39 9.18 -10.65 5.07
N GLY A 40 9.88 -9.87 5.89
CA GLY A 40 11.29 -9.53 5.68
C GLY A 40 11.54 -8.64 4.45
N LEU A 41 10.52 -7.93 3.99
CA LEU A 41 10.54 -7.05 2.82
C LEU A 41 10.80 -5.59 3.18
N THR A 42 10.86 -5.26 4.48
CA THR A 42 11.04 -3.89 4.97
C THR A 42 12.27 -3.20 4.40
N ASP A 43 13.42 -3.87 4.34
CA ASP A 43 14.65 -3.29 3.79
C ASP A 43 14.49 -2.95 2.31
N LYS A 44 13.81 -3.82 1.55
CA LYS A 44 13.53 -3.63 0.13
C LYS A 44 12.54 -2.50 -0.11
N VAL A 45 11.48 -2.41 0.71
CA VAL A 45 10.52 -1.29 0.68
C VAL A 45 11.20 0.03 1.05
N LYS A 46 12.09 0.05 2.04
CA LYS A 46 12.83 1.26 2.42
C LYS A 46 13.81 1.70 1.32
N LYS A 47 14.45 0.75 0.64
CA LYS A 47 15.49 1.03 -0.36
C LYS A 47 14.92 1.33 -1.76
N GLU A 48 13.96 0.54 -2.22
CA GLU A 48 13.41 0.60 -3.58
C GLU A 48 11.96 1.10 -3.62
N GLY A 49 11.30 1.24 -2.47
CA GLY A 49 9.88 1.57 -2.39
C GLY A 49 8.97 0.40 -2.71
N TRP A 50 7.66 0.62 -2.59
CA TRP A 50 6.64 -0.36 -2.96
C TRP A 50 6.69 -0.79 -4.44
N GLY A 51 7.27 0.06 -5.31
CA GLY A 51 7.44 -0.23 -6.74
C GLY A 51 8.61 -1.16 -7.07
N GLY A 52 9.54 -1.37 -6.12
CA GLY A 52 10.67 -2.32 -6.28
C GLY A 52 10.35 -3.74 -5.82
N LEU A 53 9.19 -3.95 -5.18
CA LEU A 53 8.72 -5.28 -4.81
C LEU A 53 8.18 -6.02 -6.04
N SER A 54 8.41 -7.33 -6.08
CA SER A 54 7.81 -8.23 -7.06
C SER A 54 6.29 -8.29 -6.90
N SER A 55 5.57 -8.58 -7.99
CA SER A 55 4.13 -8.84 -7.98
C SER A 55 3.72 -9.92 -6.98
N VAL A 56 4.60 -10.89 -6.72
CA VAL A 56 4.37 -11.95 -5.73
C VAL A 56 4.47 -11.40 -4.30
N GLU A 57 5.48 -10.58 -4.02
CA GLU A 57 5.73 -9.96 -2.71
C GLU A 57 4.62 -8.97 -2.35
N THR A 58 4.32 -8.04 -3.26
CA THR A 58 3.21 -7.08 -3.12
C THR A 58 1.85 -7.79 -3.06
N GLY A 59 1.67 -8.87 -3.82
CA GLY A 59 0.46 -9.68 -3.82
C GLY A 59 0.19 -10.36 -2.48
N ARG A 60 1.24 -10.87 -1.81
CA ARG A 60 1.13 -11.42 -0.44
C ARG A 60 0.69 -10.36 0.57
N ILE A 61 1.31 -9.17 0.53
CA ILE A 61 0.94 -8.04 1.41
C ILE A 61 -0.52 -7.62 1.18
N GLY A 62 -0.93 -7.50 -0.09
CA GLY A 62 -2.31 -7.20 -0.47
C GLY A 62 -3.31 -8.26 -0.02
N GLY A 63 -2.96 -9.55 -0.13
CA GLY A 63 -3.78 -10.66 0.32
C GLY A 63 -4.00 -10.68 1.83
N ILE A 64 -2.95 -10.41 2.62
CA ILE A 64 -3.04 -10.35 4.08
C ILE A 64 -3.90 -9.16 4.52
N MET A 65 -3.74 -7.99 3.89
CA MET A 65 -4.63 -6.83 4.11
C MET A 65 -6.09 -7.16 3.81
N ALA A 66 -6.37 -7.81 2.67
CA ALA A 66 -7.73 -8.19 2.29
C ALA A 66 -8.34 -9.18 3.27
N LYS A 67 -7.55 -10.13 3.79
CA LYS A 67 -7.96 -11.09 4.81
C LYS A 67 -8.29 -10.40 6.14
N ARG A 68 -7.46 -9.44 6.59
CA ARG A 68 -7.73 -8.60 7.77
C ARG A 68 -9.03 -7.80 7.62
N LYS A 69 -9.29 -7.22 6.44
CA LYS A 69 -10.54 -6.50 6.16
C LYS A 69 -11.75 -7.43 6.19
N LYS A 70 -11.65 -8.62 5.61
CA LYS A 70 -12.76 -9.60 5.55
C LYS A 70 -13.13 -10.16 6.93
N ASN A 71 -12.15 -10.33 7.84
CA ASN A 71 -12.40 -10.77 9.21
C ASN A 71 -13.07 -9.71 10.10
N ASN A 72 -13.00 -8.42 9.73
CA ASN A 72 -13.63 -7.32 10.47
C ASN A 72 -15.09 -7.07 10.04
N ILE A 73 -15.60 -7.79 9.02
CA ILE A 73 -16.98 -7.67 8.51
C ILE A 73 -17.78 -8.90 8.95
N LYS A 74 -17.52 -9.43 10.15
CA LYS A 74 -18.19 -10.63 10.66
C LYS A 74 -19.00 -10.33 11.90
#